data_AF-A0A5N0EMR5-F1
#
_entry.id   AF-A0A5N0EMR5-F1
#
_cell.length_a   1.000
_cell.length_b   1.000
_cell.length_c   1.000
_cell.angle_alpha   90.00
_cell.angle_beta   90.00
_cell.angle_gamma   90.00
#
_symmetry.space_group_name_H-M   'P 1'
#
loop_
_entity.id
_entity.type
_entity.pdbx_description
1 polymer ?
#
loop_
_entity_poly.entity_id
_entity_poly.type
_entity_poly.pdbx_seq_one_letter_code
_entity_poly.pdbx_strand_id
1 'polypeptide(L)'
;MRRFAGALALSSAITVFVAPVAYAEAADGDANVAVFKVLHKDGSVIAAYDCTKGDSATITVKVTYKTSGAKGSGSAENLECTGKPTFVTIKTDLGPGEHGDKVTSDISIKAEGSEPAIGESFAVVPADGTAD
;
A
#
# COMPACT_ATOMS: atom_id res chain seq x y z
N MET A 1 -49.22 62.71 16.89
CA MET A 1 -49.68 61.34 17.21
C MET A 1 -49.24 60.41 16.08
N ARG A 2 -48.85 59.18 16.45
CA ARG A 2 -48.61 57.98 15.61
C ARG A 2 -47.30 57.97 14.80
N ARG A 3 -46.51 56.88 14.77
CA ARG A 3 -46.36 55.64 15.57
C ARG A 3 -45.04 55.06 15.06
N PHE A 4 -44.14 54.66 15.96
CA PHE A 4 -42.95 53.88 15.61
C PHE A 4 -43.38 52.51 15.08
N ALA A 5 -42.82 52.11 13.94
CA ALA A 5 -42.75 50.72 13.46
C ALA A 5 -41.37 50.60 12.79
N GLY A 6 -40.44 49.74 13.17
CA GLY A 6 -40.50 48.55 14.01
C GLY A 6 -40.34 47.28 13.16
N ALA A 7 -39.07 46.91 12.91
CA ALA A 7 -38.56 45.59 12.55
C ALA A 7 -38.94 45.04 11.14
N LEU A 8 -38.19 44.14 10.47
CA LEU A 8 -37.09 43.24 10.84
C LEU A 8 -36.02 43.24 9.74
N ALA A 9 -34.75 43.28 10.12
CA ALA A 9 -33.65 42.83 9.26
C ALA A 9 -33.61 41.30 9.32
N LEU A 10 -33.98 40.62 8.23
CA LEU A 10 -33.67 39.20 8.05
C LEU A 10 -32.19 39.09 7.65
N SER A 11 -31.29 39.03 8.63
CA SER A 11 -29.93 38.56 8.38
C SER A 11 -29.97 37.04 8.26
N SER A 12 -30.02 36.55 7.03
CA SER A 12 -29.84 35.14 6.71
C SER A 12 -28.43 34.71 7.14
N ALA A 13 -28.30 34.14 8.34
CA ALA A 13 -27.07 33.53 8.79
C ALA A 13 -26.82 32.27 7.96
N ILE A 14 -25.91 32.37 6.98
CA ILE A 14 -25.37 31.20 6.28
C ILE A 14 -24.40 30.54 7.25
N THR A 15 -24.88 29.56 7.99
CA THR A 15 -24.00 28.63 8.70
C THR A 15 -23.31 27.77 7.64
N VAL A 16 -22.07 28.16 7.31
CA VAL A 16 -21.15 27.29 6.59
C VAL A 16 -20.79 26.17 7.57
N PHE A 17 -21.55 25.09 7.56
CA PHE A 17 -21.11 23.84 8.16
C PHE A 17 -19.89 23.39 7.37
N VAL A 18 -18.71 23.59 7.95
CA VAL A 18 -17.50 22.90 7.51
C VAL A 18 -17.77 21.44 7.86
N ALA A 19 -18.30 20.69 6.89
CA ALA A 19 -18.44 19.26 7.03
C ALA A 19 -17.05 18.71 7.36
N PRO A 20 -16.90 17.89 8.42
CA PRO A 20 -15.63 17.25 8.69
C PRO A 20 -15.23 16.52 7.40
N VAL A 21 -14.09 16.91 6.84
CA VAL A 21 -13.48 16.17 5.75
C VAL A 21 -13.12 14.85 6.39
N ALA A 22 -13.95 13.83 6.14
CA ALA A 22 -13.63 12.47 6.48
C ALA A 22 -12.36 12.15 5.69
N TYR A 23 -11.21 12.28 6.35
CA TYR A 23 -10.01 11.63 5.90
C TYR A 23 -10.38 10.16 5.90
N ALA A 24 -10.53 9.59 4.70
CA ALA A 24 -10.45 8.16 4.55
C ALA A 24 -9.09 7.81 5.13
N GLU A 25 -9.07 7.19 6.32
CA GLU A 25 -7.89 6.46 6.76
C GLU A 25 -7.44 5.64 5.56
N ALA A 26 -6.17 5.76 5.19
CA ALA A 26 -5.60 4.86 4.21
C ALA A 26 -5.89 3.46 4.73
N ALA A 27 -6.80 2.75 4.06
CA ALA A 27 -7.11 1.37 4.40
C ALA A 27 -5.78 0.65 4.54
N ASP A 28 -5.58 -0.05 5.67
CA ASP A 28 -4.44 -0.94 5.88
C ASP A 28 -4.21 -1.70 4.57
N GLY A 29 -3.17 -1.32 3.83
CA GLY A 29 -3.02 -1.74 2.45
C GLY A 29 -2.56 -3.18 2.46
N ASP A 30 -3.44 -4.10 2.06
CA ASP A 30 -3.10 -5.50 1.87
C ASP A 30 -1.86 -5.62 0.98
N ALA A 31 -0.88 -6.42 1.42
CA ALA A 31 0.28 -6.75 0.62
C ALA A 31 -0.04 -7.96 -0.27
N ASN A 32 0.01 -7.79 -1.60
CA ASN A 32 -0.26 -8.88 -2.53
C ASN A 32 0.99 -9.26 -3.32
N VAL A 33 1.05 -10.52 -3.71
CA VAL A 33 2.13 -11.04 -4.54
C VAL A 33 1.64 -12.18 -5.43
N ALA A 34 2.14 -12.21 -6.67
CA ALA A 34 1.88 -13.29 -7.60
C ALA A 34 3.14 -13.65 -8.40
N VAL A 35 3.32 -14.94 -8.66
CA VAL A 35 4.36 -15.42 -9.58
C VAL A 35 3.89 -15.18 -11.01
N PHE A 36 4.65 -14.40 -11.77
CA PHE A 36 4.39 -14.14 -13.18
C PHE A 36 5.07 -15.19 -14.07
N LYS A 37 6.32 -15.56 -13.74
CA LYS A 37 7.10 -16.50 -14.54
C LYS A 37 8.20 -17.17 -13.71
N VAL A 38 8.51 -18.43 -14.03
CA VAL A 38 9.76 -19.10 -13.62
C VAL A 38 10.64 -19.30 -14.85
N LEU A 39 11.91 -18.89 -14.77
CA LEU A 39 12.87 -19.00 -15.86
C LEU A 39 13.53 -20.38 -15.85
N HIS A 40 13.22 -21.23 -16.83
CA HIS A 40 13.82 -22.58 -16.92
C HIS A 40 15.35 -22.57 -17.06
N LYS A 41 15.96 -21.45 -17.47
CA LYS A 41 17.41 -21.38 -17.68
C LYS A 41 18.21 -21.45 -16.37
N ASP A 42 17.67 -20.86 -15.30
CA ASP A 42 18.40 -20.71 -14.03
C ASP A 42 17.50 -20.86 -12.79
N GLY A 43 16.21 -21.11 -12.96
CA GLY A 43 15.24 -21.26 -11.87
C GLY A 43 14.77 -19.95 -11.24
N SER A 44 15.19 -18.78 -11.76
CA SER A 44 14.77 -17.48 -11.21
C SER A 44 13.27 -17.25 -11.37
N VAL A 45 12.66 -16.58 -10.41
CA VAL A 45 11.22 -16.26 -10.39
C VAL A 45 11.02 -14.78 -10.62
N ILE A 46 10.16 -14.44 -11.57
CA ILE A 46 9.64 -13.07 -11.73
C ILE A 46 8.31 -13.02 -10.98
N ALA A 47 8.25 -12.17 -9.96
CA ALA A 47 7.04 -11.94 -9.18
C ALA A 47 6.56 -10.49 -9.36
N ALA A 48 5.25 -10.31 -9.36
CA ALA A 48 4.61 -9.01 -9.22
C ALA A 48 4.17 -8.86 -7.77
N TYR A 49 4.39 -7.69 -7.17
CA TYR A 49 3.96 -7.38 -5.82
C TYR A 49 3.42 -5.96 -5.71
N ASP A 50 2.50 -5.77 -4.78
CA ASP A 50 2.05 -4.46 -4.32
C ASP A 50 1.90 -4.46 -2.79
N CYS A 51 2.07 -3.28 -2.21
CA CYS A 51 1.99 -3.03 -0.78
C CYS A 51 1.91 -1.52 -0.55
N THR A 52 1.52 -1.12 0.65
CA THR A 52 1.34 0.28 1.06
C THR A 52 2.60 1.10 0.82
N LYS A 53 2.45 2.30 0.25
CA LYS A 53 3.60 3.17 -0.03
C LYS A 53 4.35 3.51 1.26
N GLY A 54 5.67 3.28 1.27
CA GLY A 54 6.54 3.54 2.42
C GLY A 54 6.85 2.29 3.25
N ASP A 55 6.11 1.21 3.05
CA ASP A 55 6.41 -0.09 3.66
C ASP A 55 7.66 -0.71 3.03
N SER A 56 8.25 -1.66 3.76
CA SER A 56 9.29 -2.56 3.28
C SER A 56 8.72 -3.97 3.15
N ALA A 57 8.89 -4.60 2.00
CA ALA A 57 8.40 -5.95 1.74
C ALA A 57 9.52 -6.99 1.68
N THR A 58 9.20 -8.19 2.16
CA THR A 58 9.97 -9.42 1.96
C THR A 58 9.11 -10.44 1.23
N ILE A 59 9.62 -10.98 0.13
CA ILE A 59 8.96 -12.01 -0.67
C ILE A 59 9.80 -13.28 -0.63
N THR A 60 9.16 -14.40 -0.32
CA THR A 60 9.77 -15.73 -0.34
C THR A 60 9.05 -16.60 -1.34
N VAL A 61 9.80 -17.31 -2.17
CA VAL A 61 9.29 -18.26 -3.16
C VAL A 61 9.84 -19.65 -2.90
N LYS A 62 8.98 -20.66 -3.07
CA LYS A 62 9.36 -22.06 -3.19
C LYS A 62 8.80 -22.59 -4.50
N VAL A 63 9.63 -23.28 -5.26
CA VAL A 63 9.32 -23.70 -6.62
C VAL A 63 9.63 -25.19 -6.77
N THR A 64 8.83 -25.90 -7.54
CA THR A 64 9.07 -27.31 -7.87
C THR A 64 8.79 -27.58 -9.34
N TYR A 65 9.75 -28.21 -10.02
CA TYR A 65 9.53 -28.79 -11.35
C TYR A 65 8.73 -30.08 -11.21
N LYS A 66 7.54 -30.16 -11.82
CA LYS A 66 6.65 -31.34 -11.68
C LYS A 66 7.23 -32.59 -12.34
N THR A 67 8.02 -32.44 -13.40
CA THR A 67 8.57 -33.56 -14.17
C THR A 67 9.62 -34.32 -13.38
N SER A 68 10.59 -33.60 -12.80
CA SER A 68 11.72 -34.17 -12.06
C SER A 68 11.50 -34.23 -10.55
N GLY A 69 10.55 -33.44 -10.02
CA GLY A 69 10.38 -33.24 -8.58
C GLY A 69 11.45 -32.36 -7.94
N ALA A 70 12.37 -31.78 -8.73
CA ALA A 70 13.39 -30.87 -8.23
C ALA A 70 12.75 -29.64 -7.58
N LYS A 71 13.32 -29.19 -6.47
CA LYS A 71 12.79 -28.09 -5.66
C LYS A 71 13.86 -27.02 -5.48
N GLY A 72 13.41 -25.78 -5.34
CA GLY A 72 14.26 -24.67 -4.95
C GLY A 72 13.47 -23.57 -4.26
N SER A 73 14.21 -22.65 -3.66
CA SER A 73 13.69 -21.54 -2.89
C SER A 73 14.55 -20.29 -3.07
N GLY A 74 13.96 -19.13 -2.81
CA GLY A 74 14.64 -17.85 -2.86
C GLY A 74 13.86 -16.78 -2.12
N SER A 75 14.55 -15.70 -1.75
CA SER A 75 13.92 -14.53 -1.15
C SER A 75 14.43 -13.23 -1.78
N ALA A 76 13.58 -12.21 -1.71
CA ALA A 76 13.95 -10.82 -1.90
C ALA A 76 13.48 -10.02 -0.69
N GLU A 77 14.38 -9.26 -0.08
CA GLU A 77 14.18 -8.57 1.19
C GLU A 77 14.38 -7.07 0.98
N ASN A 78 13.80 -6.27 1.88
CA ASN A 78 13.91 -4.81 1.87
C ASN A 78 13.41 -4.18 0.55
N LEU A 79 12.35 -4.73 -0.02
CA LEU A 79 11.72 -4.20 -1.23
C LEU A 79 10.91 -2.95 -0.89
N GLU A 80 11.21 -1.85 -1.56
CA GLU A 80 10.45 -0.61 -1.37
C GLU A 80 9.03 -0.74 -1.94
N CYS A 81 8.03 -0.54 -1.08
CA CYS A 81 6.66 -0.47 -1.51
C CYS A 81 6.33 0.92 -2.07
N THR A 82 5.97 0.99 -3.35
CA THR A 82 5.69 2.26 -4.04
C THR A 82 4.20 2.65 -4.02
N GLY A 83 3.34 1.81 -3.44
CA GLY A 83 1.88 1.93 -3.55
C GLY A 83 1.33 1.57 -4.93
N LYS A 84 2.13 0.92 -5.79
CA LYS A 84 1.76 0.46 -7.13
C LYS A 84 2.35 -0.94 -7.40
N PRO A 85 1.70 -1.74 -8.27
CA PRO A 85 2.25 -3.01 -8.71
C PRO A 85 3.65 -2.86 -9.30
N THR A 86 4.59 -3.62 -8.76
CA THR A 86 6.01 -3.60 -9.10
C THR A 86 6.49 -5.02 -9.39
N PHE A 87 7.50 -5.17 -10.25
CA PHE A 87 8.10 -6.47 -10.56
C PHE A 87 9.45 -6.64 -9.88
N VAL A 88 9.73 -7.85 -9.41
CA VAL A 88 11.03 -8.26 -8.88
C VAL A 88 11.44 -9.59 -9.48
N THR A 89 12.75 -9.77 -9.65
CA THR A 89 13.34 -11.07 -9.99
C THR A 89 14.02 -11.64 -8.76
N ILE A 90 13.56 -12.82 -8.33
CA ILE A 90 14.06 -13.55 -7.17
C ILE A 90 14.89 -14.71 -7.69
N LYS A 91 16.18 -14.73 -7.36
CA LYS A 91 17.05 -15.87 -7.66
C LYS A 91 16.69 -17.03 -6.74
N THR A 92 16.66 -18.25 -7.28
CA THR A 92 16.44 -19.47 -6.50
C THR A 92 17.61 -20.42 -6.65
N ASP A 93 17.69 -21.41 -5.78
CA ASP A 93 18.62 -22.54 -5.87
C ASP A 93 18.06 -23.73 -6.67
N LEU A 94 16.92 -23.56 -7.36
CA LEU A 94 16.27 -24.63 -8.15
C LEU A 94 17.15 -25.12 -9.32
N GLY A 95 17.94 -24.21 -9.90
CA GLY A 95 18.75 -24.49 -11.08
C GLY A 95 17.93 -24.62 -12.38
N PRO A 96 18.59 -25.02 -13.48
CA PRO A 96 17.95 -25.16 -14.78
C PRO A 96 16.92 -26.29 -14.81
N GLY A 97 15.82 -26.08 -15.53
CA GLY A 97 14.80 -27.07 -15.86
C GLY A 97 14.65 -27.27 -17.36
N GLU A 98 13.80 -28.20 -17.77
CA GLU A 98 13.54 -28.48 -19.18
C GLU A 98 12.50 -27.52 -19.76
N HIS A 99 12.58 -27.28 -21.07
CA HIS A 99 11.58 -26.48 -21.74
C HIS A 99 10.22 -27.20 -21.74
N GLY A 100 9.18 -26.52 -21.24
CA GLY A 100 7.84 -27.10 -21.10
C GLY A 100 7.59 -27.77 -19.75
N ASP A 101 8.57 -27.76 -18.82
CA ASP A 101 8.35 -28.23 -17.47
C ASP A 101 7.21 -27.47 -16.79
N LYS A 102 6.26 -28.23 -16.25
CA LYS A 102 5.22 -27.66 -15.40
C LYS A 102 5.82 -27.30 -14.05
N VAL A 103 5.43 -26.15 -13.52
CA VAL A 103 5.96 -25.64 -12.26
C VAL A 103 4.83 -25.47 -11.25
N THR A 104 5.08 -25.83 -9.99
CA THR A 104 4.30 -25.34 -8.85
C THR A 104 5.10 -24.31 -8.08
N SER A 105 4.44 -23.27 -7.62
CA SER A 105 5.07 -22.23 -6.81
C SER A 105 4.21 -21.92 -5.59
N ASP A 106 4.85 -21.95 -4.42
CA ASP A 106 4.31 -21.35 -3.21
C ASP A 106 5.00 -20.00 -3.03
N ILE A 107 4.22 -18.95 -2.83
CA ILE A 107 4.72 -17.58 -2.67
C ILE A 107 4.09 -16.93 -1.45
N SER A 108 4.89 -16.18 -0.71
CA SER A 108 4.45 -15.40 0.43
C SER A 108 5.07 -14.01 0.38
N ILE A 109 4.31 -13.02 0.82
CA ILE A 109 4.77 -11.66 1.05
C ILE A 109 4.54 -11.28 2.50
N LYS A 110 5.49 -10.53 3.07
CA LYS A 110 5.37 -9.84 4.34
C LYS A 110 5.74 -8.38 4.12
N ALA A 111 4.83 -7.45 4.37
CA ALA A 111 5.12 -6.02 4.38
C ALA A 111 5.18 -5.53 5.83
N GLU A 112 6.15 -4.67 6.13
CA GLU A 112 6.31 -4.00 7.41
C GLU A 112 6.26 -2.49 7.17
N GLY A 113 5.33 -1.81 7.82
CA GLY A 113 5.17 -0.37 7.68
C GLY A 113 6.30 0.40 8.33
N SER A 114 6.72 1.49 7.69
CA SER A 114 7.34 2.59 8.43
C SER A 114 6.22 3.29 9.22
N GLU A 115 6.44 3.60 10.50
CA GLU A 115 5.44 4.28 11.33
C GLU A 115 4.78 5.42 10.54
N PRO A 116 3.44 5.59 10.62
CA PRO A 116 2.82 6.74 10.00
C PRO A 116 3.52 7.99 10.53
N ALA A 117 4.03 8.83 9.63
CA ALA A 117 4.55 10.14 9.99
C ALA A 117 3.37 10.98 10.51
N ILE A 118 3.02 10.82 11.78
CA ILE A 118 2.22 11.78 12.55
C ILE A 118 3.09 13.02 12.74
N GLY A 119 3.20 13.79 11.66
CA GLY A 119 4.07 14.96 11.52
C GLY A 119 3.35 16.19 10.99
N GLU A 120 2.01 16.22 11.01
CA GLU A 120 1.28 17.48 10.93
C GLU A 120 0.85 17.88 12.33
N SER A 121 1.66 18.74 12.94
CA SER A 121 1.28 19.48 14.12
C SER A 121 -0.02 20.23 13.84
N PHE A 122 -1.13 19.76 14.39
CA PHE A 122 -2.35 20.53 14.45
C PHE A 122 -2.09 21.75 15.33
N ALA A 123 -1.84 22.91 14.70
CA ALA A 123 -1.99 24.17 15.39
C ALA A 123 -3.47 24.29 15.75
N VAL A 124 -3.79 24.06 17.03
CA VAL A 124 -5.07 24.52 17.59
C VAL A 124 -5.03 26.03 17.48
N VAL A 125 -5.71 26.58 16.48
CA VAL A 125 -5.99 28.01 16.44
C VAL A 125 -7.09 28.26 17.48
N PRO A 126 -6.81 28.91 18.61
CA PRO A 126 -7.86 29.26 19.55
C PRO A 126 -8.85 30.21 18.84
N ALA A 127 -10.13 30.04 19.14
CA ALA A 127 -11.23 30.72 18.45
C ALA A 127 -11.28 32.24 18.68
N ASP A 128 -10.32 32.81 19.42
CA ASP A 128 -10.18 34.24 19.70
C ASP A 128 -9.19 34.97 18.79
N GLY A 129 -8.49 34.26 17.89
CA GLY A 129 -7.76 34.87 16.78
C GLY A 129 -6.53 35.69 17.18
N THR A 130 -5.95 35.45 18.35
CA THR A 130 -4.65 36.04 18.73
C THR A 130 -3.54 35.01 18.57
N ALA A 131 -2.67 35.23 17.58
CA ALA A 131 -1.37 34.58 17.51
C ALA A 131 -0.43 35.27 18.50
N ASP A 132 0.32 34.49 19.28
CA ASP A 132 1.56 34.94 19.94
C ASP A 132 2.71 35.06 18.94
#